data_AF-D4DHR5-F1
#
_entry.id   AF-D4DHR5-F1
#
_cell.length_a   1.000
_cell.length_b   1.000
_cell.length_c   1.000
_cell.angle_alpha   90.00
_cell.angle_beta   90.00
_cell.angle_gamma   90.00
#
_symmetry.space_group_name_H-M   'P 1'
#
loop_
_entity.id
_entity.type
_entity.pdbx_description
1 polymer ?
#
loop_
_entity_poly.entity_id
_entity_poly.type
_entity_poly.pdbx_seq_one_letter_code
_entity_poly.pdbx_strand_id
1 'polypeptide(L)'
;MQYYIANRYCLLGTSGIDGTDLLPAPTKPAVTNVSAYIAMRDALLSQPKDTAWVVATGTLTNLAILFATFPEVAEHVRGVSIMGGAIGGGFSSVPISQKRGDESRVGNITPWAEFNIYCDPESAESIFSSPVLAPKTTLVTVDLTHQVLATKTVQSRILGVKGEAGEKQDPTVLRQILHALLMFFAGTYDTVFGISAGPPLHDPLAVAILLSNLNDQAKTATNLKEQLIFDDTNGTRYDVSIHTDGLHHCVEGADLQGEIGRTFVKPCPAGAKGVTIPQSVDVDKFWKTIYDCLDRADQWNLERTRTT
;
A
#
# COMPACT_ATOMS: atom_id res chain seq x y z
N MET A 1 0.33 11.78 -25.30
CA MET A 1 -0.64 10.67 -25.35
C MET A 1 -0.86 10.14 -23.93
N GLN A 2 -1.37 11.02 -23.05
CA GLN A 2 -1.51 10.81 -21.60
C GLN A 2 -3.01 10.84 -21.19
N TYR A 3 -3.89 10.80 -22.19
CA TYR A 3 -5.23 11.40 -22.12
C TYR A 3 -6.38 10.43 -21.82
N TYR A 4 -6.16 9.11 -21.83
CA TYR A 4 -7.27 8.14 -21.82
C TYR A 4 -7.45 7.30 -20.56
N ILE A 5 -6.48 7.26 -19.63
CA ILE A 5 -6.63 6.54 -18.35
C ILE A 5 -6.96 7.50 -17.20
N ALA A 6 -6.40 8.71 -17.20
CA ALA A 6 -6.71 9.73 -16.19
C ALA A 6 -8.13 10.31 -16.26
N ASN A 7 -8.84 10.13 -17.39
CA ASN A 7 -10.11 10.82 -17.66
C ASN A 7 -11.38 9.99 -17.42
N ARG A 8 -11.28 8.73 -16.98
CA ARG A 8 -12.50 7.96 -16.63
C ARG A 8 -12.67 7.68 -15.15
N TYR A 9 -11.60 7.56 -14.37
CA TYR A 9 -11.70 7.43 -12.91
C TYR A 9 -10.43 7.96 -12.25
N CYS A 10 -10.38 9.25 -11.91
CA CYS A 10 -9.37 9.70 -10.95
C CYS A 10 -9.78 9.14 -9.58
N LEU A 11 -9.18 8.01 -9.16
CA LEU A 11 -9.52 7.31 -7.91
C LEU A 11 -9.42 8.22 -6.68
N LEU A 12 -8.57 9.24 -6.73
CA LEU A 12 -8.36 10.22 -5.65
C LEU A 12 -8.94 11.61 -5.97
N GLY A 13 -9.64 11.73 -7.11
CA GLY A 13 -10.24 12.97 -7.58
C GLY A 13 -9.20 14.02 -8.01
N THR A 14 -9.67 15.22 -8.35
CA THR A 14 -8.82 16.23 -9.00
C THR A 14 -7.75 16.83 -8.08
N SER A 15 -8.00 16.90 -6.78
CA SER A 15 -7.01 17.37 -5.80
C SER A 15 -6.03 16.28 -5.34
N GLY A 16 -6.32 15.01 -5.63
CA GLY A 16 -5.59 13.85 -5.10
C GLY A 16 -5.99 13.44 -3.67
N ILE A 17 -6.93 14.16 -3.04
CA ILE A 17 -7.52 13.85 -1.73
C ILE A 17 -9.00 14.28 -1.70
N ASP A 18 -9.70 14.18 -2.83
CA ASP A 18 -11.12 14.54 -2.92
C ASP A 18 -11.96 13.66 -1.96
N GLY A 19 -13.13 14.17 -1.59
CA GLY A 19 -14.08 13.48 -0.72
C GLY A 19 -14.36 14.20 0.59
N THR A 20 -13.54 15.17 1.00
CA THR A 20 -13.79 15.96 2.21
C THR A 20 -13.20 17.37 2.14
N ASP A 21 -13.96 18.35 2.65
CA ASP A 21 -13.50 19.73 2.86
C ASP A 21 -13.02 19.98 4.30
N LEU A 22 -12.95 18.93 5.13
CA LEU A 22 -12.63 19.03 6.55
C LEU A 22 -11.11 19.04 6.83
N LEU A 23 -10.28 18.90 5.80
CA LEU A 23 -8.83 18.93 5.96
C LEU A 23 -8.36 20.31 6.46
N PRO A 24 -7.55 20.36 7.54
CA PRO A 24 -7.03 21.63 8.02
C PRO A 24 -6.01 22.20 7.03
N ALA A 25 -5.91 23.54 6.99
CA ALA A 25 -4.84 24.19 6.25
C ALA A 25 -3.47 23.78 6.82
N PRO A 26 -2.46 23.49 5.97
CA PRO A 26 -1.11 23.18 6.43
C PRO A 26 -0.54 24.32 7.29
N THR A 27 -0.02 24.00 8.47
CA THR A 27 0.60 24.98 9.38
C THR A 27 2.06 25.26 9.05
N LYS A 28 2.65 24.51 8.12
CA LYS A 28 4.02 24.67 7.64
C LYS A 28 4.03 24.79 6.11
N PRO A 29 4.91 25.63 5.53
CA PRO A 29 5.06 25.69 4.09
C PRO A 29 5.65 24.40 3.53
N ALA A 30 5.40 24.15 2.24
CA ALA A 30 6.03 23.06 1.53
C ALA A 30 7.56 23.22 1.53
N VAL A 31 8.27 22.10 1.71
CA VAL A 31 9.73 22.05 1.58
C VAL A 31 10.08 21.97 0.09
N THR A 32 10.74 23.01 -0.44
CA THR A 32 11.03 23.13 -1.88
C THR A 32 12.52 23.26 -2.19
N ASN A 33 13.37 23.31 -1.17
CA ASN A 33 14.82 23.55 -1.29
C ASN A 33 15.67 22.27 -1.27
N VAL A 34 15.06 21.09 -1.19
CA VAL A 34 15.75 19.79 -1.18
C VAL A 34 14.93 18.76 -1.94
N SER A 35 15.58 17.94 -2.76
CA SER A 35 14.94 16.81 -3.44
C SER A 35 14.60 15.70 -2.44
N ALA A 36 13.46 15.04 -2.63
CA ALA A 36 12.96 14.00 -1.72
C ALA A 36 13.99 12.89 -1.46
N TYR A 37 14.66 12.38 -2.50
CA TYR A 37 15.67 11.33 -2.35
C TYR A 37 16.91 11.77 -1.54
N ILE A 38 17.30 13.05 -1.58
CA ILE A 38 18.38 13.58 -0.74
C ILE A 38 17.93 13.65 0.73
N ALA A 39 16.72 14.16 0.96
CA ALA A 39 16.15 14.21 2.32
C ALA A 39 15.98 12.78 2.90
N MET A 40 15.59 11.80 2.07
CA MET A 40 15.53 10.39 2.45
C MET A 40 16.91 9.85 2.85
N ARG A 41 17.95 10.09 2.03
CA ARG A 41 19.33 9.67 2.36
C ARG A 41 19.74 10.18 3.73
N ASP A 42 19.59 11.48 3.98
CA ASP A 42 20.02 12.11 5.23
C ASP A 42 19.25 11.57 6.44
N ALA A 43 17.93 11.41 6.30
CA ALA A 43 17.10 10.82 7.34
C ALA A 43 17.52 9.36 7.64
N LEU A 44 17.76 8.54 6.62
CA LEU A 44 18.12 7.13 6.80
C LEU A 44 19.52 6.97 7.40
N LEU A 45 20.52 7.69 6.90
CA LEU A 45 21.89 7.63 7.39
C LEU A 45 22.05 8.26 8.79
N SER A 46 21.11 9.11 9.22
CA SER A 46 21.07 9.63 10.60
C SER A 46 20.67 8.57 11.63
N GLN A 47 20.03 7.48 11.20
CA GLN A 47 19.64 6.39 12.07
C GLN A 47 20.78 5.36 12.18
N PRO A 48 20.84 4.58 13.27
CA PRO A 48 21.74 3.45 13.35
C PRO A 48 21.55 2.51 12.15
N LYS A 49 22.65 1.89 11.71
CA LYS A 49 22.60 0.90 10.64
C LYS A 49 21.66 -0.25 11.03
N ASP A 50 20.92 -0.77 10.05
CA ASP A 50 19.97 -1.88 10.20
C ASP A 50 18.82 -1.59 11.18
N THR A 51 18.41 -0.33 11.35
CA THR A 51 17.21 0.01 12.14
C THR A 51 16.10 0.70 11.36
N ALA A 52 16.44 1.53 10.37
CA ALA A 52 15.43 2.30 9.64
C ALA A 52 14.76 1.48 8.53
N TRP A 53 13.44 1.59 8.43
CA TRP A 53 12.64 1.06 7.33
C TRP A 53 12.23 2.16 6.36
N VAL A 54 12.17 1.83 5.07
CA VAL A 54 11.54 2.67 4.05
C VAL A 54 10.19 2.06 3.70
N VAL A 55 9.12 2.85 3.76
CA VAL A 55 7.79 2.43 3.32
C VAL A 55 7.41 3.25 2.09
N ALA A 56 7.20 2.58 0.96
CA ALA A 56 6.82 3.21 -0.29
C ALA A 56 5.40 2.77 -0.68
N THR A 57 4.50 3.74 -0.83
CA THR A 57 3.09 3.51 -1.19
C THR A 57 2.65 4.27 -2.43
N GLY A 58 3.62 4.82 -3.16
CA GLY A 58 3.45 5.45 -4.48
C GLY A 58 4.43 4.85 -5.49
N THR A 59 4.64 5.56 -6.60
CA THR A 59 5.65 5.15 -7.59
C THR A 59 7.05 5.07 -6.98
N LEU A 60 7.87 4.15 -7.49
CA LEU A 60 9.18 3.83 -6.91
C LEU A 60 10.32 4.74 -7.38
N THR A 61 10.01 5.77 -8.16
CA THR A 61 10.97 6.70 -8.78
C THR A 61 11.97 7.28 -7.78
N ASN A 62 11.48 7.81 -6.64
CA ASN A 62 12.36 8.39 -5.62
C ASN A 62 13.25 7.34 -4.94
N LEU A 63 12.75 6.11 -4.76
CA LEU A 63 13.53 5.01 -4.18
C LEU A 63 14.61 4.53 -5.16
N ALA A 64 14.27 4.36 -6.43
CA ALA A 64 15.23 3.97 -7.46
C ALA A 64 16.35 5.00 -7.58
N ILE A 65 16.01 6.30 -7.64
CA ILE A 65 17.01 7.38 -7.65
C ILE A 65 17.87 7.35 -6.38
N LEU A 66 17.27 7.18 -5.20
CA LEU A 66 17.98 7.10 -3.93
C LEU A 66 19.04 5.99 -3.95
N PHE A 67 18.65 4.76 -4.27
CA PHE A 67 19.56 3.62 -4.19
C PHE A 67 20.57 3.55 -5.34
N ALA A 68 20.22 4.08 -6.52
CA ALA A 68 21.17 4.22 -7.62
C ALA A 68 22.23 5.30 -7.32
N THR A 69 21.83 6.41 -6.69
CA THR A 69 22.74 7.53 -6.38
C THR A 69 23.57 7.27 -5.13
N PHE A 70 22.97 6.62 -4.12
CA PHE A 70 23.55 6.37 -2.80
C PHE A 70 23.45 4.88 -2.45
N PRO A 71 24.22 4.00 -3.13
CA PRO A 71 24.14 2.54 -2.92
C PRO A 71 24.47 2.12 -1.48
N GLU A 72 25.22 2.91 -0.72
CA GLU A 72 25.47 2.69 0.70
C GLU A 72 24.18 2.70 1.54
N VAL A 73 23.14 3.41 1.09
CA VAL A 73 21.83 3.44 1.77
C VAL A 73 21.14 2.09 1.67
N ALA A 74 21.28 1.36 0.55
CA ALA A 74 20.71 0.02 0.40
C ALA A 74 21.27 -0.96 1.45
N GLU A 75 22.57 -0.85 1.74
CA GLU A 75 23.23 -1.62 2.79
C GLU A 75 22.86 -1.14 4.19
N HIS A 76 22.52 0.14 4.36
CA HIS A 76 22.23 0.75 5.67
C HIS A 76 20.83 0.48 6.19
N VAL A 77 19.82 0.45 5.31
CA VAL A 77 18.42 0.26 5.71
C VAL A 77 18.17 -1.14 6.24
N ARG A 78 17.27 -1.26 7.21
CA ARG A 78 16.80 -2.54 7.74
C ARG A 78 15.95 -3.29 6.72
N GLY A 79 15.04 -2.56 6.07
CA GLY A 79 14.04 -3.14 5.19
C GLY A 79 13.32 -2.11 4.35
N VAL A 80 12.70 -2.57 3.27
CA VAL A 80 11.85 -1.78 2.38
C VAL A 80 10.49 -2.47 2.31
N SER A 81 9.41 -1.76 2.62
CA SER A 81 8.04 -2.24 2.50
C SER A 81 7.35 -1.47 1.37
N ILE A 82 6.92 -2.17 0.33
CA ILE A 82 6.35 -1.57 -0.89
C ILE A 82 4.90 -1.98 -1.02
N MET A 83 3.98 -1.03 -1.14
CA MET A 83 2.65 -1.30 -1.67
C MET A 83 2.70 -1.15 -3.18
N GLY A 84 2.46 -2.25 -3.89
CA GLY A 84 2.40 -2.26 -5.34
C GLY A 84 2.44 -3.66 -5.93
N GLY A 85 2.15 -3.74 -7.22
CA GLY A 85 2.22 -4.97 -7.98
C GLY A 85 0.94 -5.81 -7.92
N ALA A 86 0.79 -6.65 -8.94
CA ALA A 86 -0.34 -7.52 -9.18
C ALA A 86 0.15 -8.85 -9.76
N ILE A 87 -0.07 -9.95 -9.04
CA ILE A 87 0.43 -11.27 -9.45
C ILE A 87 -0.69 -12.07 -10.11
N GLY A 88 -1.82 -12.22 -9.41
CA GLY A 88 -2.97 -13.02 -9.81
C GLY A 88 -2.66 -14.51 -9.99
N GLY A 89 -3.37 -15.17 -10.90
CA GLY A 89 -3.13 -16.59 -11.21
C GLY A 89 -3.31 -17.54 -10.02
N GLY A 90 -4.14 -17.16 -9.03
CA GLY A 90 -4.35 -17.94 -7.80
C GLY A 90 -3.26 -17.76 -6.74
N PHE A 91 -2.43 -16.71 -6.84
CA PHE A 91 -1.41 -16.41 -5.83
C PHE A 91 -1.98 -16.13 -4.44
N SER A 92 -3.19 -15.53 -4.36
CA SER A 92 -3.97 -15.46 -3.12
C SER A 92 -5.38 -15.99 -3.33
N SER A 93 -6.13 -16.14 -2.24
CA SER A 93 -7.52 -16.63 -2.26
C SER A 93 -8.54 -15.58 -2.71
N VAL A 94 -8.13 -14.33 -2.93
CA VAL A 94 -9.06 -13.24 -3.27
C VAL A 94 -8.88 -12.82 -4.72
N PRO A 95 -9.93 -12.88 -5.55
CA PRO A 95 -9.87 -12.39 -6.92
C PRO A 95 -9.78 -10.86 -6.94
N ILE A 96 -9.04 -10.32 -7.92
CA ILE A 96 -8.90 -8.87 -8.09
C ILE A 96 -10.19 -8.25 -8.66
N SER A 97 -10.87 -8.96 -9.55
CA SER A 97 -12.17 -8.60 -10.12
C SER A 97 -13.21 -9.66 -9.79
N GLN A 98 -14.40 -9.23 -9.37
CA GLN A 98 -15.57 -10.08 -9.12
C GLN A 98 -16.58 -10.00 -10.27
N LYS A 99 -16.25 -9.27 -11.34
CA LYS A 99 -17.13 -9.16 -12.50
C LYS A 99 -17.09 -10.41 -13.37
N ARG A 100 -18.27 -10.85 -13.76
CA ARG A 100 -18.44 -11.93 -14.75
C ARG A 100 -17.77 -11.56 -16.07
N GLY A 101 -16.91 -12.42 -16.57
CA GLY A 101 -16.14 -12.23 -17.80
C GLY A 101 -14.82 -11.46 -17.63
N ASP A 102 -14.46 -11.06 -16.41
CA ASP A 102 -13.21 -10.35 -16.08
C ASP A 102 -12.38 -11.14 -15.04
N GLU A 103 -12.60 -12.45 -14.93
CA GLU A 103 -11.99 -13.31 -13.89
C GLU A 103 -10.47 -13.45 -14.04
N SER A 104 -9.93 -13.16 -15.22
CA SER A 104 -8.50 -13.22 -15.51
C SER A 104 -7.75 -11.93 -15.17
N ARG A 105 -8.46 -10.84 -14.83
CA ARG A 105 -7.84 -9.57 -14.46
C ARG A 105 -7.03 -9.73 -13.17
N VAL A 106 -5.82 -9.19 -13.21
CA VAL A 106 -4.92 -9.13 -12.05
C VAL A 106 -4.60 -7.69 -11.65
N GLY A 107 -4.65 -6.75 -12.60
CA GLY A 107 -4.30 -5.34 -12.36
C GLY A 107 -5.49 -4.42 -12.03
N ASN A 108 -5.18 -3.29 -11.39
CA ASN A 108 -6.16 -2.25 -11.05
C ASN A 108 -6.12 -1.03 -11.99
N ILE A 109 -5.03 -0.81 -12.74
CA ILE A 109 -4.92 0.29 -13.72
C ILE A 109 -5.03 -0.22 -15.16
N THR A 110 -4.36 -1.32 -15.46
CA THR A 110 -4.57 -2.13 -16.67
C THR A 110 -5.08 -3.50 -16.24
N PRO A 111 -5.50 -4.38 -17.15
CA PRO A 111 -5.86 -5.75 -16.79
C PRO A 111 -4.72 -6.55 -16.16
N TRP A 112 -3.46 -6.15 -16.40
CA TRP A 112 -2.27 -6.88 -15.96
C TRP A 112 -1.43 -6.20 -14.88
N ALA A 113 -1.58 -4.88 -14.71
CA ALA A 113 -0.67 -4.10 -13.86
C ALA A 113 -1.41 -3.34 -12.77
N GLU A 114 -0.72 -3.21 -11.63
CA GLU A 114 -1.08 -2.33 -10.53
C GLU A 114 -0.50 -0.93 -10.77
N PHE A 115 -1.23 0.10 -10.35
CA PHE A 115 -0.94 1.52 -10.60
C PHE A 115 0.50 1.96 -10.28
N ASN A 116 0.99 1.73 -9.06
CA ASN A 116 2.30 2.22 -8.63
C ASN A 116 3.43 1.64 -9.49
N ILE A 117 3.36 0.34 -9.80
CA ILE A 117 4.35 -0.33 -10.66
C ILE A 117 4.19 0.08 -12.12
N TYR A 118 2.96 0.18 -12.62
CA TYR A 118 2.68 0.61 -13.99
C TYR A 118 3.18 2.02 -14.31
N CYS A 119 3.10 2.94 -13.34
CA CYS A 119 3.50 4.32 -13.55
C CYS A 119 5.02 4.49 -13.72
N ASP A 120 5.84 3.60 -13.16
CA ASP A 120 7.30 3.62 -13.30
C ASP A 120 7.88 2.19 -13.19
N PRO A 121 7.69 1.37 -14.22
CA PRO A 121 8.03 -0.06 -14.18
C PRO A 121 9.55 -0.27 -14.15
N GLU A 122 10.35 0.61 -14.76
CA GLU A 122 11.81 0.54 -14.73
C GLU A 122 12.35 0.80 -13.32
N SER A 123 11.79 1.78 -12.60
CA SER A 123 12.17 2.01 -11.20
C SER A 123 11.83 0.80 -10.35
N ALA A 124 10.66 0.19 -10.56
CA ALA A 124 10.29 -1.02 -9.84
C ALA A 124 11.24 -2.20 -10.13
N GLU A 125 11.54 -2.46 -11.40
CA GLU A 125 12.50 -3.50 -11.81
C GLU A 125 13.88 -3.29 -11.17
N SER A 126 14.35 -2.04 -11.06
CA SER A 126 15.64 -1.73 -10.44
C SER A 126 15.73 -2.10 -8.95
N ILE A 127 14.61 -2.05 -8.23
CA ILE A 127 14.54 -2.42 -6.81
C ILE A 127 14.55 -3.93 -6.66
N PHE A 128 13.76 -4.64 -7.48
CA PHE A 128 13.59 -6.08 -7.36
C PHE A 128 14.77 -6.88 -7.93
N SER A 129 15.45 -6.36 -8.95
CA SER A 129 16.67 -6.96 -9.51
C SER A 129 17.93 -6.71 -8.65
N SER A 130 17.84 -5.83 -7.64
CA SER A 130 18.99 -5.52 -6.78
C SER A 130 19.29 -6.66 -5.79
N PRO A 131 20.52 -7.21 -5.81
CA PRO A 131 20.90 -8.30 -4.91
C PRO A 131 20.97 -7.88 -3.43
N VAL A 132 21.02 -6.57 -3.16
CA VAL A 132 21.05 -6.00 -1.80
C VAL A 132 19.65 -5.70 -1.30
N LEU A 133 18.79 -5.13 -2.16
CA LEU A 133 17.45 -4.71 -1.77
C LEU A 133 16.44 -5.84 -1.80
N ALA A 134 16.44 -6.71 -2.81
CA ALA A 134 15.46 -7.79 -2.91
C ALA A 134 15.34 -8.62 -1.61
N PRO A 135 16.44 -9.04 -0.96
CA PRO A 135 16.39 -9.74 0.33
C PRO A 135 15.79 -8.92 1.49
N LYS A 136 15.82 -7.59 1.40
CA LYS A 136 15.32 -6.63 2.39
C LYS A 136 13.91 -6.13 2.06
N THR A 137 13.35 -6.51 0.91
CA THR A 137 12.07 -6.02 0.42
C THR A 137 10.92 -6.94 0.79
N THR A 138 9.84 -6.33 1.29
CA THR A 138 8.51 -6.94 1.39
C THR A 138 7.58 -6.25 0.39
N LEU A 139 6.95 -7.02 -0.49
CA LEU A 139 6.01 -6.52 -1.50
C LEU A 139 4.57 -6.84 -1.10
N VAL A 140 3.79 -5.79 -0.87
CA VAL A 140 2.37 -5.82 -0.51
C VAL A 140 1.55 -5.57 -1.78
N THR A 141 1.13 -6.65 -2.43
CA THR A 141 0.42 -6.59 -3.72
C THR A 141 -1.09 -6.41 -3.58
N VAL A 142 -1.78 -6.16 -4.69
CA VAL A 142 -3.25 -6.16 -4.73
C VAL A 142 -3.86 -7.51 -4.31
N ASP A 143 -3.14 -8.61 -4.53
CA ASP A 143 -3.53 -9.96 -4.10
C ASP A 143 -3.71 -10.07 -2.58
N LEU A 144 -2.93 -9.29 -1.81
CA LEU A 144 -3.07 -9.18 -0.36
C LEU A 144 -4.10 -8.11 0.03
N THR A 145 -3.96 -6.91 -0.53
CA THR A 145 -4.73 -5.74 -0.05
C THR A 145 -6.23 -5.85 -0.29
N HIS A 146 -6.65 -6.62 -1.30
CA HIS A 146 -8.06 -6.89 -1.57
C HIS A 146 -8.75 -7.76 -0.51
N GLN A 147 -8.01 -8.35 0.44
CA GLN A 147 -8.58 -9.02 1.62
C GLN A 147 -9.11 -8.04 2.66
N VAL A 148 -8.62 -6.80 2.65
CA VAL A 148 -8.88 -5.81 3.70
C VAL A 148 -9.88 -4.77 3.18
N LEU A 149 -11.16 -5.14 3.20
CA LEU A 149 -12.24 -4.29 2.70
C LEU A 149 -12.81 -3.41 3.81
N ALA A 150 -13.04 -2.13 3.49
CA ALA A 150 -13.75 -1.19 4.34
C ALA A 150 -15.27 -1.45 4.31
N THR A 151 -15.69 -2.58 4.87
CA THR A 151 -17.10 -3.00 4.92
C THR A 151 -17.98 -2.02 5.69
N LYS A 152 -19.31 -2.12 5.55
CA LYS A 152 -20.26 -1.28 6.33
C LYS A 152 -20.02 -1.36 7.85
N THR A 153 -19.65 -2.53 8.36
CA THR A 153 -19.31 -2.72 9.77
C THR A 153 -18.02 -1.97 10.13
N VAL A 154 -17.00 -2.04 9.27
CA VAL A 154 -15.75 -1.29 9.44
C VAL A 154 -16.01 0.22 9.40
N GLN A 155 -16.76 0.71 8.41
CA GLN A 155 -17.14 2.12 8.26
C GLN A 155 -17.84 2.63 9.53
N SER A 156 -18.80 1.86 10.06
CA SER A 156 -19.52 2.21 11.29
C SER A 156 -18.58 2.30 12.50
N ARG A 157 -17.61 1.38 12.61
CA ARG A 157 -16.58 1.40 13.67
C ARG A 157 -15.60 2.56 13.51
N ILE A 158 -15.18 2.88 12.29
CA ILE A 158 -14.34 4.06 12.01
C ILE A 158 -15.04 5.32 12.51
N LEU A 159 -16.34 5.47 12.22
CA LEU A 159 -17.16 6.58 12.70
C LEU A 159 -17.39 6.58 14.23
N GLY A 160 -16.97 5.54 14.96
CA GLY A 160 -17.14 5.46 16.41
C GLY A 160 -18.55 5.07 16.84
N VAL A 161 -19.38 4.57 15.92
CA VAL A 161 -20.73 4.07 16.25
C VAL A 161 -20.59 2.77 17.03
N LYS A 162 -20.70 2.85 18.36
CA LYS A 162 -20.87 1.68 19.23
C LYS A 162 -22.35 1.26 19.18
N GLY A 163 -22.60 -0.05 19.13
CA GLY A 163 -23.96 -0.63 18.99
C GLY A 163 -24.97 -0.13 20.03
N GLU A 164 -26.24 -0.54 19.85
CA GLU A 164 -27.52 -0.01 20.38
C GLU A 164 -27.63 0.41 21.86
N ALA A 165 -26.62 0.23 22.71
CA ALA A 165 -26.64 0.53 24.15
C ALA A 165 -25.74 1.69 24.61
N GLY A 166 -25.04 2.38 23.70
CA GLY A 166 -24.20 3.56 24.02
C GLY A 166 -24.87 4.89 23.70
N GLU A 167 -24.52 5.96 24.43
CA GLU A 167 -24.86 7.34 24.03
C GLU A 167 -24.33 7.58 22.61
N LYS A 168 -25.20 8.10 21.73
CA LYS A 168 -24.80 8.51 20.38
C LYS A 168 -23.80 9.66 20.51
N GLN A 169 -22.52 9.35 20.33
CA GLN A 169 -21.47 10.34 20.19
C GLN A 169 -21.28 10.63 18.70
N ASP A 170 -21.26 11.92 18.34
CA ASP A 170 -20.94 12.31 16.98
C ASP A 170 -19.48 11.93 16.64
N PRO A 171 -19.21 11.43 15.43
CA PRO A 171 -17.85 11.10 15.00
C PRO A 171 -16.93 12.31 15.09
N THR A 172 -15.69 12.13 15.54
CA THR A 172 -14.68 13.22 15.54
C THR A 172 -14.37 13.68 14.12
N VAL A 173 -13.89 14.91 13.94
CA VAL A 173 -13.50 15.45 12.61
C VAL A 173 -12.50 14.52 11.91
N LEU A 174 -11.53 13.96 12.65
CA LEU A 174 -10.58 12.99 12.11
C LEU A 174 -11.28 11.75 11.53
N ARG A 175 -12.24 11.18 12.26
CA ARG A 175 -13.01 10.01 11.81
C ARG A 175 -13.87 10.32 10.60
N GLN A 176 -14.48 11.51 10.56
CA GLN A 176 -15.24 11.98 9.41
C GLN A 176 -14.36 12.11 8.16
N ILE A 177 -13.17 12.73 8.29
CA ILE A 177 -12.18 12.83 7.20
C ILE A 177 -11.82 11.44 6.68
N LEU A 178 -11.43 10.53 7.57
CA LEU A 178 -10.98 9.19 7.17
C LEU A 178 -12.10 8.38 6.52
N HIS A 179 -13.30 8.41 7.09
CA HIS A 179 -14.46 7.77 6.48
C HIS A 179 -14.75 8.34 5.07
N ALA A 180 -14.70 9.67 4.93
CA ALA A 180 -14.97 10.33 3.65
C ALA A 180 -13.92 9.98 2.58
N LEU A 181 -12.63 10.00 2.93
CA LEU A 181 -11.53 9.61 2.04
C LEU A 181 -11.64 8.14 1.61
N LEU A 182 -11.96 7.24 2.55
CA LEU A 182 -12.17 5.83 2.24
C LEU A 182 -13.34 5.61 1.29
N MET A 183 -14.44 6.33 1.49
CA MET A 183 -15.65 6.12 0.71
C MET A 183 -15.64 6.80 -0.65
N PHE A 184 -14.72 7.75 -0.89
CA PHE A 184 -14.64 8.49 -2.14
C PHE A 184 -14.51 7.56 -3.37
N PHE A 185 -13.69 6.51 -3.29
CA PHE A 185 -13.47 5.56 -4.39
C PHE A 185 -14.32 4.28 -4.30
N ALA A 186 -15.18 4.13 -3.29
CA ALA A 186 -16.02 2.94 -3.12
C ALA A 186 -16.90 2.66 -4.35
N GLY A 187 -17.51 3.71 -4.91
CA GLY A 187 -18.35 3.59 -6.11
C GLY A 187 -17.56 3.16 -7.35
N THR A 188 -16.31 3.61 -7.50
CA THR A 188 -15.43 3.17 -8.58
C THR A 188 -15.07 1.71 -8.42
N TYR A 189 -14.78 1.24 -7.20
CA TYR A 189 -14.44 -0.17 -6.97
C TYR A 189 -15.59 -1.13 -7.27
N ASP A 190 -16.81 -0.76 -6.88
CA ASP A 190 -18.01 -1.52 -7.25
C ASP A 190 -18.20 -1.50 -8.77
N THR A 191 -18.18 -0.31 -9.37
CA THR A 191 -18.42 -0.13 -10.80
C THR A 191 -17.37 -0.80 -11.68
N VAL A 192 -16.09 -0.83 -11.28
CA VAL A 192 -14.97 -1.32 -12.09
C VAL A 192 -14.64 -2.77 -11.80
N PHE A 193 -14.63 -3.18 -10.53
CA PHE A 193 -14.19 -4.51 -10.09
C PHE A 193 -15.31 -5.37 -9.48
N GLY A 194 -16.52 -4.84 -9.30
CA GLY A 194 -17.63 -5.57 -8.68
C GLY A 194 -17.49 -5.75 -7.16
N ILE A 195 -16.58 -5.00 -6.53
CA ILE A 195 -16.32 -5.10 -5.09
C ILE A 195 -17.33 -4.20 -4.34
N SER A 196 -18.53 -4.74 -4.13
CA SER A 196 -19.65 -4.01 -3.51
C SER A 196 -19.60 -3.99 -1.97
N ALA A 197 -18.81 -4.86 -1.35
CA ALA A 197 -18.72 -4.95 0.11
C ALA A 197 -18.08 -3.68 0.74
N GLY A 198 -17.23 -2.98 0.00
CA GLY A 198 -16.49 -1.79 0.41
C GLY A 198 -15.12 -1.74 -0.28
N PRO A 199 -14.49 -0.57 -0.38
CA PRO A 199 -13.21 -0.44 -1.05
C PRO A 199 -12.08 -1.09 -0.24
N PRO A 200 -11.05 -1.66 -0.91
CA PRO A 200 -9.88 -2.20 -0.25
C PRO A 200 -8.98 -1.10 0.37
N LEU A 201 -8.29 -1.43 1.46
CA LEU A 201 -7.18 -0.64 1.99
C LEU A 201 -5.84 -1.19 1.49
N HIS A 202 -5.12 -0.38 0.74
CA HIS A 202 -3.82 -0.74 0.17
C HIS A 202 -2.66 -0.31 1.07
N ASP A 203 -2.34 0.98 1.05
CA ASP A 203 -1.16 1.59 1.64
C ASP A 203 -0.93 1.26 3.13
N PRO A 204 -1.97 1.26 4.00
CA PRO A 204 -1.75 0.99 5.42
C PRO A 204 -1.21 -0.41 5.69
N LEU A 205 -1.40 -1.39 4.79
CA LEU A 205 -0.81 -2.71 4.94
C LEU A 205 0.72 -2.68 4.81
N ALA A 206 1.29 -1.84 3.94
CA ALA A 206 2.74 -1.70 3.84
C ALA A 206 3.36 -1.12 5.12
N VAL A 207 2.64 -0.26 5.84
CA VAL A 207 3.04 0.19 7.18
C VAL A 207 2.87 -0.95 8.20
N ALA A 208 1.78 -1.71 8.11
CA ALA A 208 1.47 -2.78 9.05
C ALA A 208 2.50 -3.92 9.06
N ILE A 209 3.24 -4.13 7.96
CA ILE A 209 4.41 -5.03 7.90
C ILE A 209 5.42 -4.73 9.01
N LEU A 210 5.64 -3.46 9.35
CA LEU A 210 6.62 -3.07 10.36
C LEU A 210 6.22 -3.52 11.77
N LEU A 211 4.94 -3.80 12.00
CA LEU A 211 4.37 -4.21 13.28
C LEU A 211 4.12 -5.73 13.36
N SER A 212 4.60 -6.49 12.38
CA SER A 212 4.17 -7.88 12.16
C SER A 212 5.23 -8.93 12.44
N ASN A 213 4.85 -10.20 12.26
CA ASN A 213 5.75 -11.36 12.25
C ASN A 213 6.78 -11.34 11.10
N LEU A 214 6.70 -10.41 10.16
CA LEU A 214 7.69 -10.28 9.08
C LEU A 214 8.84 -9.32 9.44
N ASN A 215 8.73 -8.61 10.55
CA ASN A 215 9.80 -7.77 11.09
C ASN A 215 10.36 -8.36 12.40
N ASP A 216 11.60 -8.83 12.38
CA ASP A 216 12.23 -9.41 13.58
C ASP A 216 12.29 -8.44 14.77
N GLN A 217 12.44 -7.13 14.52
CA GLN A 217 12.44 -6.14 15.61
C GLN A 217 11.08 -6.09 16.31
N ALA A 218 9.99 -6.24 15.54
CA ALA A 218 8.64 -6.31 16.08
C ALA A 218 8.38 -7.61 16.83
N LYS A 219 8.95 -8.75 16.40
CA LYS A 219 8.84 -10.04 17.13
C LYS A 219 9.34 -9.96 18.56
N THR A 220 10.37 -9.15 18.79
CA THR A 220 11.00 -9.00 20.10
C THR A 220 10.53 -7.76 20.87
N ALA A 221 9.63 -6.95 20.28
CA ALA A 221 9.20 -5.70 20.88
C ALA A 221 8.23 -5.94 22.04
N THR A 222 8.63 -5.55 23.25
CA THR A 222 7.83 -5.73 24.48
C THR A 222 6.66 -4.76 24.62
N ASN A 223 6.66 -3.69 23.83
CA ASN A 223 5.64 -2.63 23.85
C ASN A 223 4.52 -2.83 22.80
N LEU A 224 4.62 -3.86 21.95
CA LEU A 224 3.52 -4.21 21.05
C LEU A 224 2.49 -5.03 21.82
N LYS A 225 1.27 -4.48 21.95
CA LYS A 225 0.15 -5.16 22.62
C LYS A 225 -0.19 -6.50 21.95
N GLU A 226 -0.09 -6.53 20.63
CA GLU A 226 -0.38 -7.71 19.80
C GLU A 226 0.43 -7.61 18.50
N GLN A 227 0.99 -8.73 18.06
CA GLN A 227 1.70 -8.80 16.78
C GLN A 227 0.71 -9.13 15.66
N LEU A 228 0.79 -8.38 14.56
CA LEU A 228 0.02 -8.68 13.35
C LEU A 228 0.64 -9.89 12.63
N ILE A 229 -0.19 -10.80 12.15
CA ILE A 229 0.26 -12.02 11.47
C ILE A 229 -0.06 -11.91 9.98
N PHE A 230 0.98 -12.07 9.17
CA PHE A 230 0.93 -12.30 7.73
C PHE A 230 1.43 -13.71 7.43
N ASP A 231 0.77 -14.36 6.47
CA ASP A 231 1.26 -15.62 5.90
C ASP A 231 2.19 -15.31 4.73
N ASP A 232 3.48 -15.60 4.89
CA ASP A 232 4.52 -15.49 3.85
C ASP A 232 4.89 -16.85 3.25
N THR A 233 3.96 -17.81 3.31
CA THR A 233 4.12 -19.14 2.73
C THR A 233 5.35 -19.87 3.32
N ASN A 234 5.44 -19.89 4.65
CA ASN A 234 6.57 -20.45 5.40
C ASN A 234 7.93 -19.84 5.03
N GLY A 235 7.99 -18.51 4.85
CA GLY A 235 9.23 -17.81 4.52
C GLY A 235 9.69 -17.99 3.07
N THR A 236 8.79 -18.35 2.14
CA THR A 236 9.13 -18.46 0.72
C THR A 236 9.61 -17.11 0.19
N ARG A 237 10.74 -17.11 -0.51
CA ARG A 237 11.28 -15.93 -1.19
C ARG A 237 11.01 -16.01 -2.68
N TYR A 238 10.82 -14.86 -3.30
CA TYR A 238 10.46 -14.77 -4.70
C TYR A 238 11.49 -13.96 -5.48
N ASP A 239 11.83 -14.45 -6.66
CA ASP A 239 12.46 -13.66 -7.71
C ASP A 239 11.33 -12.90 -8.40
N VAL A 240 11.47 -11.57 -8.48
CA VAL A 240 10.43 -10.67 -8.93
C VAL A 240 10.96 -9.87 -10.10
N SER A 241 10.24 -9.90 -11.22
CA SER A 241 10.58 -9.13 -12.42
C SER A 241 9.36 -8.37 -12.92
N ILE A 242 9.56 -7.15 -13.39
CA ILE A 242 8.53 -6.28 -13.94
C ILE A 242 8.66 -6.25 -15.47
N HIS A 243 7.53 -6.33 -16.15
CA HIS A 243 7.51 -6.12 -17.59
C HIS A 243 7.68 -4.64 -17.92
N THR A 244 8.81 -4.25 -18.51
CA THR A 244 9.18 -2.85 -18.76
C THR A 244 9.03 -2.42 -20.22
N ASP A 245 8.76 -3.35 -21.14
CA ASP A 245 8.66 -3.08 -22.58
C ASP A 245 7.28 -3.45 -23.15
N GLY A 246 7.03 -3.03 -24.40
CA GLY A 246 5.78 -3.35 -25.10
C GLY A 246 4.74 -2.22 -25.12
N LEU A 247 3.47 -2.61 -25.08
CA LEU A 247 2.34 -1.67 -25.17
C LEU A 247 1.80 -1.30 -23.79
N HIS A 248 1.38 -0.05 -23.62
CA HIS A 248 0.72 0.43 -22.40
C HIS A 248 -0.77 0.03 -22.33
N HIS A 249 -1.46 -0.01 -23.47
CA HIS A 249 -2.89 -0.30 -23.56
C HIS A 249 -3.25 -1.03 -24.87
N CYS A 250 -4.48 -1.54 -24.93
CA CYS A 250 -5.04 -2.15 -26.13
C CYS A 250 -5.06 -1.16 -27.29
N VAL A 251 -4.61 -1.60 -28.48
CA VAL A 251 -4.88 -0.88 -29.72
C VAL A 251 -6.34 -1.08 -30.07
N GLU A 252 -7.08 0.00 -30.32
CA GLU A 252 -8.50 -0.05 -30.67
C GLU A 252 -8.69 -0.92 -31.92
N GLY A 253 -9.49 -1.99 -31.81
CA GLY A 253 -9.70 -2.98 -32.88
C GLY A 253 -8.76 -4.18 -32.91
N ALA A 254 -7.87 -4.35 -31.92
CA ALA A 254 -7.01 -5.53 -31.77
C ALA A 254 -7.19 -6.19 -30.40
N ASP A 255 -7.20 -7.53 -30.36
CA ASP A 255 -7.20 -8.36 -29.13
C ASP A 255 -5.82 -8.39 -28.42
N LEU A 256 -4.97 -7.39 -28.67
CA LEU A 256 -3.65 -7.28 -28.05
C LEU A 256 -3.73 -6.37 -26.83
N GLN A 257 -3.47 -6.94 -25.66
CA GLN A 257 -3.46 -6.22 -24.39
C GLN A 257 -2.02 -6.05 -23.90
N GLY A 258 -1.60 -4.81 -23.74
CA GLY A 258 -0.26 -4.48 -23.25
C GLY A 258 -0.05 -4.94 -21.81
N GLU A 259 1.13 -5.51 -21.51
CA GLU A 259 1.46 -6.05 -20.19
C GLU A 259 2.48 -5.19 -19.43
N ILE A 260 2.78 -3.96 -19.89
CA ILE A 260 3.69 -3.06 -19.17
C ILE A 260 3.26 -2.91 -17.70
N GLY A 261 4.22 -3.01 -16.79
CA GLY A 261 4.00 -2.94 -15.34
C GLY A 261 3.49 -4.24 -14.71
N ARG A 262 3.29 -5.31 -15.49
CA ARG A 262 2.92 -6.62 -14.95
C ARG A 262 4.02 -7.15 -14.04
N THR A 263 3.61 -7.68 -12.89
CA THR A 263 4.52 -8.26 -11.89
C THR A 263 4.58 -9.77 -12.08
N PHE A 264 5.76 -10.28 -12.44
CA PHE A 264 6.01 -11.71 -12.49
C PHE A 264 6.77 -12.16 -11.25
N VAL A 265 6.38 -13.30 -10.70
CA VAL A 265 7.03 -13.88 -9.52
C VAL A 265 7.36 -15.34 -9.76
N LYS A 266 8.54 -15.75 -9.29
CA LYS A 266 8.97 -17.14 -9.29
C LYS A 266 9.54 -17.49 -7.91
N PRO A 267 9.10 -18.59 -7.27
CA PRO A 267 9.71 -19.02 -6.02
C PRO A 267 11.21 -19.25 -6.21
N CYS A 268 12.02 -18.66 -5.33
CA CYS A 268 13.44 -18.94 -5.27
C CYS A 268 13.70 -20.36 -4.74
N PRO A 269 14.87 -20.96 -5.05
CA PRO A 269 15.31 -22.18 -4.39
C PRO A 269 15.34 -22.02 -2.87
N ALA A 270 15.13 -23.12 -2.13
CA ALA A 270 15.16 -23.09 -0.67
C ALA A 270 16.48 -22.49 -0.14
N GLY A 271 16.38 -21.52 0.77
CA GLY A 271 17.54 -20.82 1.37
C GLY A 271 18.13 -19.70 0.50
N ALA A 272 17.66 -19.51 -0.73
CA ALA A 272 18.03 -18.34 -1.53
C ALA A 272 17.37 -17.07 -0.99
N LYS A 273 18.04 -15.94 -1.20
CA LYS A 273 17.51 -14.62 -0.88
C LYS A 273 16.69 -14.12 -2.07
N GLY A 274 15.59 -13.43 -1.79
CA GLY A 274 14.67 -12.84 -2.79
C GLY A 274 13.68 -11.93 -2.07
N VAL A 275 12.58 -11.54 -2.69
CA VAL A 275 11.55 -10.66 -2.08
C VAL A 275 10.61 -11.48 -1.19
N THR A 276 10.17 -10.92 -0.05
CA THR A 276 9.05 -11.48 0.74
C THR A 276 7.73 -10.99 0.15
N ILE A 277 6.79 -11.89 -0.14
CA ILE A 277 5.46 -11.55 -0.63
C ILE A 277 4.40 -12.28 0.19
N PRO A 278 3.77 -11.61 1.18
CA PRO A 278 2.71 -12.24 1.96
C PRO A 278 1.44 -12.48 1.13
N GLN A 279 0.82 -13.64 1.33
CA GLN A 279 -0.40 -14.07 0.63
C GLN A 279 -1.67 -13.76 1.43
N SER A 280 -1.60 -13.68 2.75
CA SER A 280 -2.74 -13.32 3.59
C SER A 280 -2.35 -12.57 4.85
N VAL A 281 -3.33 -11.94 5.48
CA VAL A 281 -3.20 -11.20 6.75
C VAL A 281 -4.37 -11.53 7.66
N ASP A 282 -4.15 -11.51 8.97
CA ASP A 282 -5.24 -11.50 9.94
C ASP A 282 -6.02 -10.17 9.84
N VAL A 283 -7.11 -10.20 9.05
CA VAL A 283 -7.93 -9.02 8.72
C VAL A 283 -8.56 -8.40 9.97
N ASP A 284 -8.99 -9.22 10.93
CA ASP A 284 -9.62 -8.74 12.16
C ASP A 284 -8.60 -8.01 13.04
N LYS A 285 -7.40 -8.57 13.20
CA LYS A 285 -6.30 -7.90 13.93
C LYS A 285 -5.80 -6.66 13.22
N PHE A 286 -5.76 -6.68 11.89
CA PHE A 286 -5.41 -5.49 11.11
C PHE A 286 -6.41 -4.35 11.40
N TRP A 287 -7.71 -4.60 11.30
CA TRP A 287 -8.72 -3.57 11.58
C TRP A 287 -8.71 -3.13 13.04
N LYS A 288 -8.49 -4.05 13.99
CA LYS A 288 -8.27 -3.72 15.40
C LYS A 288 -7.10 -2.75 15.59
N THR A 289 -6.00 -2.96 14.86
CA THR A 289 -4.84 -2.06 14.87
C THR A 289 -5.21 -0.66 14.35
N ILE A 290 -5.99 -0.58 13.28
CA ILE A 290 -6.50 0.70 12.75
C ILE A 290 -7.39 1.42 13.79
N TYR A 291 -8.29 0.70 14.45
CA TYR A 291 -9.15 1.28 15.50
C TYR A 291 -8.33 1.78 16.69
N ASP A 292 -7.33 1.01 17.15
CA ASP A 292 -6.43 1.44 18.22
C ASP A 292 -5.64 2.70 17.83
N CYS A 293 -5.22 2.83 16.57
CA CYS A 293 -4.58 4.04 16.05
C CYS A 293 -5.54 5.25 16.03
N LEU A 294 -6.80 5.04 15.63
CA LEU A 294 -7.84 6.08 15.65
C LEU A 294 -8.12 6.58 17.06
N ASP A 295 -8.31 5.66 18.01
CA ASP A 295 -8.58 5.99 19.41
C ASP A 295 -7.44 6.81 20.02
N ARG A 296 -6.18 6.44 19.74
CA ARG A 296 -5.00 7.20 20.18
C ARG A 296 -4.92 8.59 19.53
N ALA A 297 -5.24 8.69 18.24
CA ALA A 297 -5.22 9.96 17.53
C ALA A 297 -6.30 10.93 18.04
N ASP A 298 -7.50 10.43 18.35
CA ASP A 298 -8.54 11.23 18.99
C ASP A 298 -8.10 11.74 20.36
N GLN A 299 -7.51 10.87 21.20
CA GLN A 299 -6.98 11.26 22.51
C GLN A 299 -5.94 12.38 22.37
N TRP A 300 -5.00 12.25 21.43
CA TRP A 300 -3.99 13.26 21.16
C TRP A 300 -4.58 14.61 20.72
N ASN A 301 -5.62 14.59 19.87
CA ASN A 301 -6.31 15.81 19.44
C ASN A 301 -7.07 16.49 20.60
N LEU A 302 -7.68 15.71 21.49
CA LEU A 302 -8.32 16.23 22.70
C LEU A 302 -7.29 16.88 23.64
N GLU A 303 -6.14 16.24 23.83
CA GLU A 303 -5.07 16.77 24.69
C GLU A 303 -4.48 18.07 24.15
N ARG A 304 -4.20 18.15 22.84
CA ARG A 304 -3.72 19.38 22.19
C ARG A 304 -4.66 20.56 22.39
N THR A 305 -5.96 20.33 22.24
CA THR A 305 -6.99 21.38 22.40
C THR A 305 -7.08 21.89 23.84
N ARG A 306 -6.69 21.09 24.84
CA ARG A 306 -6.65 21.53 26.25
C ARG A 306 -5.42 22.37 26.60
N THR A 307 -4.36 22.28 25.79
CA THR A 307 -3.08 22.99 26.01
C THR A 307 -2.95 24.29 25.23
N THR A 308 -3.91 24.59 24.35
CA THR A 308 -4.03 25.82 23.55
C THR A 308 -5.11 26.71 24.12
#